data_AF-A0A085ZG06-F1
#
_entry.id   AF-A0A085ZG06-F1
#
_cell.length_a   1.000
_cell.length_b   1.000
_cell.length_c   1.000
_cell.angle_alpha   90.00
_cell.angle_beta   90.00
_cell.angle_gamma   90.00
#
_symmetry.space_group_name_H-M   'P 1'
#
loop_
_entity.id
_entity.type
_entity.pdbx_description
1 polymer ?
#
loop_
_entity_poly.entity_id
_entity_poly.type
_entity_poly.pdbx_seq_one_letter_code
_entity_poly.pdbx_strand_id
1 'polypeptide(L)'
;MKTYEFLILGKNEPILAVLTRLVNAYDDWNAVSFNDEKTAQDYFTKNKIDIVLLSSAIEDHVEKEFTSFCLKQQPEVEVIEHFGGGSGLLRSEILHRLHLRGKL
;
A
#
# COMPACT_ATOMS: atom_id res chain seq x y z
N MET A 1 -10.00 7.82 17.03
CA MET A 1 -8.84 7.00 16.64
C MET A 1 -8.40 7.45 15.25
N LYS A 2 -7.11 7.45 14.95
CA LYS A 2 -6.62 7.82 13.62
C LYS A 2 -6.87 6.63 12.67
N THR A 3 -7.53 6.88 11.54
CA THR A 3 -7.62 5.90 10.45
C THR A 3 -6.37 6.01 9.58
N TYR A 4 -5.76 4.89 9.21
CA TYR A 4 -4.66 4.85 8.24
C TYR A 4 -5.20 4.65 6.83
N GLU A 5 -4.81 5.51 5.92
CA GLU A 5 -5.20 5.45 4.51
C GLU A 5 -4.16 4.66 3.69
N PHE A 6 -4.62 3.60 3.03
CA PHE A 6 -3.82 2.69 2.22
C PHE A 6 -4.15 2.81 0.74
N LEU A 7 -3.10 2.83 -0.08
CA LEU A 7 -3.19 2.59 -1.52
C LEU A 7 -2.48 1.28 -1.85
N ILE A 8 -3.17 0.36 -2.51
CA ILE A 8 -2.60 -0.92 -2.95
C ILE A 8 -2.46 -0.90 -4.47
N LEU A 9 -1.25 -1.11 -4.99
CA LEU A 9 -1.01 -1.26 -6.43
C LEU A 9 -0.64 -2.71 -6.71
N GLY A 10 -1.16 -3.32 -7.77
CA GLY A 10 -0.79 -4.67 -8.18
C GLY A 10 -1.46 -5.12 -9.48
N LYS A 11 -0.79 -5.97 -10.27
CA LYS A 11 -1.34 -6.45 -11.56
C LYS A 11 -2.10 -7.76 -11.44
N ASN A 12 -1.92 -8.51 -10.35
CA ASN A 12 -2.69 -9.73 -10.11
C ASN A 12 -4.01 -9.40 -9.40
N GLU A 13 -5.10 -9.28 -10.16
CA GLU A 13 -6.41 -8.89 -9.63
C GLU A 13 -6.95 -9.79 -8.52
N PRO A 14 -6.87 -11.14 -8.60
CA PRO A 14 -7.26 -12.01 -7.49
C PRO A 14 -6.52 -11.69 -6.18
N ILE A 15 -5.20 -11.48 -6.24
CA ILE A 15 -4.40 -11.15 -5.05
C ILE A 15 -4.75 -9.75 -4.55
N LEU A 16 -4.92 -8.78 -5.46
CA LEU A 16 -5.29 -7.40 -5.15
C LEU A 16 -6.63 -7.35 -4.39
N ALA A 17 -7.63 -8.10 -4.83
CA ALA A 17 -8.93 -8.19 -4.16
C ALA A 17 -8.82 -8.80 -2.75
N VAL A 18 -8.02 -9.86 -2.60
CA VAL A 18 -7.78 -10.49 -1.28
C VAL A 18 -7.10 -9.52 -0.33
N LEU A 19 -6.02 -8.84 -0.77
CA LEU A 19 -5.30 -7.86 0.05
C LEU A 19 -6.22 -6.71 0.49
N THR A 20 -6.99 -6.15 -0.44
CA THR A 20 -7.92 -5.06 -0.15
C THR A 20 -8.92 -5.45 0.92
N ARG A 21 -9.50 -6.65 0.82
CA ARG A 21 -10.41 -7.19 1.84
C ARG A 21 -9.72 -7.39 3.19
N LEU A 22 -8.49 -7.91 3.21
CA LEU A 22 -7.76 -8.16 4.45
C LEU A 22 -7.37 -6.87 5.18
N VAL A 23 -6.98 -5.83 4.45
CA VAL A 23 -6.65 -4.52 5.04
C VAL A 23 -7.91 -3.84 5.56
N ASN A 24 -9.01 -3.85 4.79
CA ASN A 24 -10.30 -3.28 5.19
C ASN A 24 -11.06 -4.10 6.25
N ALA A 25 -10.51 -5.21 6.74
CA ALA A 25 -11.10 -5.97 7.84
C ALA A 25 -10.84 -5.33 9.22
N TYR A 26 -10.03 -4.28 9.28
CA TYR A 26 -9.69 -3.55 10.51
C TYR A 26 -10.34 -2.17 10.50
N ASP A 27 -11.08 -1.83 11.56
CA ASP A 27 -11.87 -0.58 11.64
C ASP A 27 -11.01 0.70 11.59
N ASP A 28 -9.73 0.60 11.93
CA ASP A 28 -8.78 1.69 11.90
C ASP A 28 -8.05 1.84 10.56
N TRP A 29 -8.31 0.98 9.57
CA TRP A 29 -7.64 0.99 8.27
C TRP A 29 -8.65 1.17 7.13
N ASN A 30 -8.28 1.98 6.13
CA ASN A 30 -9.06 2.16 4.91
C ASN A 30 -8.16 1.98 3.70
N ALA A 31 -8.52 1.07 2.78
CA ALA A 31 -7.72 0.72 1.62
C ALA A 31 -8.49 0.83 0.31
N VAL A 32 -7.83 1.43 -0.67
CA VAL A 32 -8.23 1.43 -2.08
C VAL A 32 -7.16 0.72 -2.91
N SER A 33 -7.56 0.03 -3.97
CA SER A 33 -6.66 -0.74 -4.81
C SER A 33 -6.76 -0.41 -6.28
N PHE A 34 -5.62 -0.43 -6.97
CA PHE A 34 -5.50 -0.15 -8.39
C PHE A 34 -4.65 -1.20 -9.09
N ASN A 35 -5.00 -1.53 -10.34
CA ASN A 35 -4.19 -2.34 -11.24
C ASN A 35 -3.46 -1.51 -12.31
N ASP A 36 -3.63 -0.19 -12.29
CA ASP A 36 -3.05 0.77 -13.22
C ASP A 36 -2.34 1.90 -12.45
N GLU A 37 -1.10 2.18 -12.85
CA GLU A 37 -0.20 3.13 -12.21
C GLU A 37 -0.73 4.55 -12.34
N LYS A 38 -1.26 4.93 -13.50
CA LYS A 38 -1.73 6.30 -13.74
C LYS A 38 -2.93 6.62 -12.87
N THR A 39 -3.87 5.69 -12.81
CA THR A 39 -5.07 5.83 -11.95
C THR A 39 -4.68 5.88 -10.48
N ALA A 40 -3.71 5.05 -10.06
CA ALA A 40 -3.16 5.09 -8.72
C ALA A 40 -2.46 6.42 -8.41
N GLN A 41 -1.64 6.95 -9.32
CA GLN A 41 -0.96 8.24 -9.19
C GLN A 41 -1.97 9.39 -9.09
N ASP A 42 -3.00 9.39 -9.94
CA ASP A 42 -4.06 10.39 -9.93
C ASP A 42 -4.84 10.38 -8.61
N TYR A 43 -5.11 9.20 -8.05
CA TYR A 43 -5.73 9.09 -6.74
C TYR A 43 -4.78 9.55 -5.63
N PHE A 44 -3.51 9.15 -5.69
CA PHE A 44 -2.49 9.50 -4.70
C PHE A 44 -2.25 11.01 -4.60
N THR A 45 -2.29 11.74 -5.72
CA THR A 45 -2.13 13.21 -5.69
C THR A 45 -3.30 13.95 -5.09
N LYS A 46 -4.49 13.34 -5.09
CA LYS A 46 -5.75 13.95 -4.61
C LYS A 46 -6.07 13.59 -3.16
N ASN A 47 -5.41 12.56 -2.61
CA ASN A 47 -5.72 12.00 -1.30
C ASN A 47 -4.45 11.89 -0.46
N LYS A 48 -4.54 12.15 0.84
CA LYS A 48 -3.44 11.86 1.76
C LYS A 48 -3.37 10.36 2.00
N ILE A 49 -2.23 9.76 1.68
CA ILE A 49 -2.00 8.32 1.85
C ILE A 49 -0.94 8.14 2.92
N ASP A 50 -1.23 7.32 3.93
CA ASP A 50 -0.25 6.99 4.97
C ASP A 50 0.68 5.85 4.49
N ILE A 51 0.12 4.89 3.73
CA ILE A 51 0.81 3.65 3.36
C ILE A 51 0.49 3.24 1.92
N VAL A 52 1.52 2.92 1.15
CA VAL A 52 1.41 2.30 -0.18
C VAL A 52 1.89 0.85 -0.08
N LEU A 53 1.05 -0.08 -0.53
CA LEU A 53 1.39 -1.50 -0.61
C LEU A 53 1.59 -1.87 -2.08
N LEU A 54 2.82 -2.23 -2.46
CA LEU A 54 3.12 -2.78 -3.78
C LEU A 54 2.94 -4.30 -3.74
N SER A 55 1.93 -4.77 -4.46
CA SER A 55 1.50 -6.16 -4.52
C SER A 55 2.19 -6.90 -5.67
N SER A 56 1.72 -8.12 -5.97
CA SER A 56 2.34 -9.03 -6.93
C SER A 56 2.13 -8.63 -8.40
N ALA A 57 3.01 -9.17 -9.25
CA ALA A 57 3.01 -9.04 -10.70
C ALA A 57 3.28 -7.61 -11.21
N ILE A 58 3.93 -6.77 -10.40
CA ILE A 58 4.51 -5.51 -10.83
C ILE A 58 5.94 -5.76 -11.28
N GLU A 59 6.37 -5.09 -12.35
CA GLU A 59 7.74 -5.17 -12.82
C GLU A 59 8.66 -4.30 -11.95
N ASP A 60 9.89 -4.75 -11.67
CA ASP A 60 10.82 -4.06 -10.77
C ASP A 60 11.02 -2.57 -11.11
N HIS A 61 11.01 -2.21 -12.40
CA HIS A 61 11.18 -0.83 -12.83
C HIS A 61 9.96 0.02 -12.45
N VAL A 62 8.76 -0.54 -12.58
CA VAL A 62 7.50 0.11 -12.21
C VAL A 62 7.44 0.31 -10.70
N GLU A 63 7.82 -0.68 -9.89
CA GLU A 63 7.87 -0.53 -8.43
C GLU A 63 8.79 0.63 -8.02
N LYS A 64 10.00 0.70 -8.60
CA LYS A 64 10.96 1.77 -8.31
C LYS A 64 10.47 3.15 -8.74
N GLU A 65 9.87 3.25 -9.92
CA GLU A 65 9.32 4.51 -10.44
C GLU A 65 8.14 4.98 -9.60
N PHE A 66 7.22 4.08 -9.26
CA PHE A 66 6.05 4.40 -8.44
C PHE A 66 6.44 4.77 -7.00
N THR A 67 7.38 4.05 -6.40
CA THR A 67 7.95 4.39 -5.09
C THR A 67 8.58 5.78 -5.09
N SER A 68 9.42 6.06 -6.10
CA SER A 68 10.07 7.37 -6.25
C SER A 68 9.05 8.50 -6.42
N PHE A 69 7.98 8.25 -7.18
CA PHE A 69 6.86 9.17 -7.32
C PHE A 69 6.16 9.42 -5.98
N CYS A 70 5.82 8.37 -5.23
CA CYS A 70 5.11 8.49 -3.95
C CYS A 70 5.92 9.31 -2.94
N LEU A 71 7.20 8.98 -2.77
CA LEU A 71 8.10 9.67 -1.84
C LEU A 71 8.36 11.13 -2.24
N LYS A 72 8.33 11.45 -3.54
CA LYS A 72 8.45 12.82 -4.02
C LYS A 72 7.18 13.64 -3.74
N GLN A 73 6.00 13.06 -3.89
CA GLN A 73 4.72 13.75 -3.70
C GLN A 73 4.33 13.88 -2.22
N GLN A 74 4.53 12.82 -1.44
CA GLN A 74 4.23 12.77 -0.01
C GLN A 74 5.42 12.12 0.72
N PRO A 75 6.43 12.91 1.15
CA PRO A 75 7.67 12.38 1.76
C PRO A 75 7.46 11.55 3.03
N GLU A 76 6.31 11.70 3.68
CA GLU A 76 5.96 10.96 4.89
C GLU A 76 5.27 9.62 4.60
N VAL A 77 4.90 9.31 3.35
CA VAL A 77 4.24 8.05 3.00
C VAL A 77 5.19 6.87 3.25
N GLU A 78 4.68 5.77 3.83
CA GLU A 78 5.45 4.52 3.86
C GLU A 78 5.12 3.70 2.60
N VAL A 79 6.14 3.32 1.84
CA VAL A 79 5.98 2.39 0.72
C VAL A 79 6.52 1.03 1.13
N ILE A 80 5.69 -0.01 1.03
CA ILE A 80 6.01 -1.37 1.43
C ILE A 80 5.91 -2.27 0.20
N GLU A 81 7.04 -2.85 -0.19
CA GLU A 81 7.14 -3.82 -1.29
C GLU A 81 6.80 -5.23 -0.81
N HIS A 82 6.15 -6.00 -1.69
CA HIS A 82 6.05 -7.46 -1.63
C HIS A 82 5.35 -8.05 -0.38
N PHE A 83 4.05 -8.31 -0.49
CA PHE A 83 3.35 -9.24 0.41
C PHE A 83 3.21 -10.63 -0.24
N GLY A 84 4.31 -11.38 -0.24
CA GLY A 84 4.40 -12.76 -0.72
C GLY A 84 4.88 -13.71 0.37
N GLY A 85 3.99 -14.13 1.26
CA GLY A 85 4.36 -15.02 2.39
C GLY A 85 3.21 -15.79 3.06
N GLY A 86 1.98 -15.67 2.55
CA GLY A 86 0.76 -16.18 3.17
C GLY A 86 -0.03 -15.09 3.90
N SER A 87 -1.37 -15.16 3.85
CA SER A 87 -2.27 -14.10 4.34
C SER A 87 -2.22 -13.83 5.85
N GLY A 88 -1.64 -14.75 6.64
CA GLY A 88 -1.63 -14.68 8.10
C GLY A 88 -0.67 -13.65 8.71
N LEU A 89 0.27 -13.09 7.93
CA LEU A 89 1.35 -12.24 8.46
C LEU A 89 1.24 -10.75 8.07
N LEU A 90 0.40 -10.43 7.07
CA LEU A 90 0.22 -9.09 6.51
C LEU A 90 0.10 -8.00 7.58
N ARG A 91 -0.78 -8.19 8.57
CA ARG A 91 -1.03 -7.19 9.61
C ARG A 91 0.19 -6.97 10.49
N SER A 92 0.82 -8.05 10.95
CA SER A 92 1.99 -7.99 11.84
C SER A 92 3.16 -7.29 11.16
N GLU A 93 3.34 -7.53 9.87
CA GLU A 93 4.39 -6.88 9.06
C GLU A 93 4.14 -5.38 8.90
N ILE A 94 2.90 -4.97 8.56
CA ILE A 94 2.52 -3.55 8.46
C ILE A 94 2.73 -2.84 9.80
N LEU A 95 2.24 -3.43 10.91
CA LEU A 95 2.39 -2.86 12.24
C LEU A 95 3.87 -2.77 12.65
N HIS A 96 4.67 -3.78 12.33
CA HIS A 96 6.11 -3.76 12.60
C HIS A 96 6.82 -2.64 11.84
N ARG A 97 6.50 -2.44 10.56
CA ARG A 97 7.03 -1.32 9.75
C ARG A 97 6.65 0.04 10.33
N LEU A 98 5.38 0.21 10.72
CA LEU A 98 4.91 1.44 11.35
C LEU A 98 5.60 1.73 12.68
N HIS A 99 5.84 0.70 13.49
CA HIS A 99 6.57 0.81 14.76
C HIS A 99 8.04 1.23 14.54
N LEU A 100 8.75 0.59 13.60
CA LEU A 100 10.14 0.97 13.26
C LEU A 100 10.27 2.42 12.78
N ARG A 101 9.19 3.01 12.27
CA ARG A 101 9.11 4.40 11.79
C ARG A 101 8.61 5.39 12.85
N GLY A 102 8.31 4.95 14.07
CA GLY A 102 7.75 5.80 15.14
C GLY A 102 6.35 6.34 14.83
N LYS A 103 5.59 5.66 13.97
CA LYS A 103 4.21 6.03 13.59
C LYS A 103 3.15 5.37 14.48
N LEU A 104 3.57 4.54 15.43
CA LEU A 104 2.79 3.84 16.46
C LEU A 104 3.43 4.07 17.83
#